data_AF-A0A2G2B3P9-F1
#
_entry.id   AF-A0A2G2B3P9-F1
#
_cell.length_a   1.000
_cell.length_b   1.000
_cell.length_c   1.000
_cell.angle_alpha   90.00
_cell.angle_beta   90.00
_cell.angle_gamma   90.00
#
_symmetry.space_group_name_H-M   'P 1'
#
loop_
_entity.id
_entity.type
_entity.pdbx_description
1 polymer ?
#
loop_
_entity_poly.entity_id
_entity_poly.type
_entity_poly.pdbx_seq_one_letter_code
_entity_poly.pdbx_strand_id
1 'polypeptide(L)'
;MTSLFQILMLLLDIAWFILIAHIIMSWLINFQVLNLRQPLVAQLWFGLNKMLEPIYGRIRRFLPDMGGLDLAPLVFLIAIYVARIILINNAPSFY
;
A
#
# COMPACT_ATOMS: atom_id res chain seq x y z
N MET A 1 -7.86 -0.70 -26.85
CA MET A 1 -6.97 -0.05 -25.83
C MET A 1 -6.55 -1.01 -24.71
N THR A 2 -6.13 -2.23 -25.06
CA THR A 2 -5.81 -3.29 -24.09
C THR A 2 -4.50 -3.05 -23.33
N SER A 3 -3.52 -2.42 -23.96
CA SER A 3 -2.25 -2.04 -23.33
C SER A 3 -2.44 -1.05 -22.18
N LEU A 4 -3.37 -0.09 -22.31
CA LEU A 4 -3.69 0.87 -21.25
C LEU A 4 -4.24 0.15 -20.01
N PHE A 5 -5.19 -0.76 -20.19
CA PHE A 5 -5.73 -1.58 -19.12
C PHE A 5 -4.63 -2.40 -18.42
N GLN A 6 -3.75 -3.04 -19.19
CA GLN A 6 -2.61 -3.80 -18.65
C GLN A 6 -1.66 -2.94 -17.83
N ILE A 7 -1.33 -1.73 -18.30
CA ILE A 7 -0.47 -0.79 -17.57
C ILE A 7 -1.14 -0.37 -16.25
N LEU A 8 -2.46 -0.08 -16.25
CA LEU A 8 -3.18 0.26 -15.03
C LEU A 8 -3.19 -0.89 -14.02
N MET A 9 -3.39 -2.13 -14.50
CA MET A 9 -3.32 -3.33 -13.67
C MET A 9 -1.91 -3.54 -13.09
N LEU A 10 -0.87 -3.35 -13.90
CA LEU A 10 0.53 -3.41 -13.44
C LEU A 10 0.80 -2.40 -12.32
N LEU A 11 0.32 -1.16 -12.45
CA LEU A 11 0.49 -0.15 -11.40
C LEU A 11 -0.20 -0.55 -10.10
N LEU A 12 -1.39 -1.15 -10.18
CA LEU A 12 -2.11 -1.69 -9.02
C LEU A 12 -1.38 -2.88 -8.39
N ASP A 13 -0.78 -3.77 -9.19
CA ASP A 13 0.03 -4.88 -8.70
C ASP A 13 1.29 -4.37 -7.97
N ILE A 14 1.97 -3.35 -8.51
CA ILE A 14 3.11 -2.70 -7.86
C ILE A 14 2.70 -2.05 -6.53
N ALA A 15 1.59 -1.30 -6.53
CA ALA A 15 1.07 -0.67 -5.31
C ALA A 15 0.72 -1.72 -4.24
N TRP A 16 0.09 -2.82 -4.64
CA TRP A 16 -0.23 -3.95 -3.77
C TRP A 16 1.05 -4.60 -3.21
N PHE A 17 2.06 -4.81 -4.03
CA PHE A 17 3.34 -5.37 -3.59
C PHE A 17 4.03 -4.49 -2.54
N ILE A 18 4.11 -3.18 -2.78
CA ILE A 18 4.71 -2.21 -1.84
C ILE A 18 3.94 -2.21 -0.52
N LEU A 19 2.61 -2.25 -0.57
CA LEU A 19 1.75 -2.33 0.60
C LEU A 19 2.02 -3.58 1.42
N ILE A 20 2.09 -4.75 0.77
CA ILE A 20 2.39 -6.02 1.46
C ILE A 20 3.79 -5.98 2.07
N ALA A 21 4.80 -5.48 1.34
CA ALA A 21 6.14 -5.30 1.88
C ALA A 21 6.15 -4.41 3.13
N HIS A 22 5.37 -3.33 3.12
CA HIS A 22 5.22 -2.45 4.28
C HIS A 22 4.56 -3.14 5.48
N ILE A 23 3.46 -3.88 5.26
CA ILE A 23 2.76 -4.64 6.32
C ILE A 23 3.68 -5.68 6.93
N ILE A 24 4.39 -6.45 6.10
CA ILE A 24 5.36 -7.46 6.55
C ILE A 24 6.48 -6.79 7.36
N MET A 25 7.08 -5.71 6.85
CA MET A 25 8.11 -4.97 7.58
C MET A 25 7.60 -4.45 8.93
N SER A 26 6.36 -3.93 8.97
CA SER A 26 5.73 -3.45 10.20
C SER A 26 5.62 -4.57 11.25
N TRP A 27 5.13 -5.76 10.84
CA TRP A 27 5.06 -6.92 11.73
C TRP A 27 6.43 -7.41 12.17
N LEU A 28 7.39 -7.53 11.25
CA LEU A 28 8.75 -7.97 11.57
C LEU A 28 9.42 -7.04 12.58
N ILE A 29 9.22 -5.72 12.47
CA ILE A 29 9.74 -4.74 13.43
C ILE A 29 8.99 -4.84 14.75
N ASN A 30 7.65 -4.92 14.74
CA ASN A 30 6.83 -4.98 15.94
C ASN A 30 7.16 -6.22 16.79
N PHE A 31 7.24 -7.39 16.15
CA PHE A 31 7.65 -8.66 16.76
C PHE A 31 9.15 -8.75 17.08
N GLN A 32 9.91 -7.64 16.94
CA GLN A 32 11.34 -7.57 17.23
C GLN A 32 12.21 -8.56 16.41
N VAL A 33 11.70 -9.05 15.27
CA VAL A 33 12.47 -9.90 14.34
C VAL A 33 13.49 -9.05 13.59
N LEU A 34 13.11 -7.83 13.21
CA LEU A 34 13.99 -6.85 12.58
C LEU A 34 14.23 -5.67 13.52
N ASN A 35 15.49 -5.22 13.59
CA ASN A 35 15.89 -4.13 14.47
C ASN A 35 16.17 -2.85 13.66
N LEU A 36 15.40 -1.79 13.95
CA LEU A 36 15.58 -0.47 13.33
C LEU A 36 16.91 0.21 13.67
N ARG A 37 17.69 -0.31 14.62
CA ARG A 37 19.06 0.16 14.86
C ARG A 37 20.03 -0.21 13.74
N GLN A 38 19.68 -1.20 12.91
CA GLN A 38 20.47 -1.59 11.75
C GLN A 38 20.22 -0.59 10.60
N PRO A 39 21.25 0.08 10.06
CA PRO A 39 21.08 1.14 9.06
C PRO A 39 20.28 0.70 7.83
N LEU A 40 20.48 -0.53 7.36
CA LEU A 40 19.79 -1.07 6.19
C LEU A 40 18.27 -1.26 6.44
N VAL A 41 17.90 -1.82 7.59
CA VAL A 41 16.49 -2.01 7.98
C VAL A 41 15.81 -0.66 8.16
N ALA A 42 16.50 0.29 8.81
CA ALA A 42 16.01 1.65 8.99
C ALA A 42 15.77 2.34 7.65
N GLN A 43 16.74 2.30 6.73
CA GLN A 43 16.62 2.92 5.41
C GLN A 43 15.46 2.34 4.61
N LEU A 44 15.30 1.00 4.60
CA LEU A 44 14.17 0.36 3.94
C LEU A 44 12.84 0.77 4.57
N TRP A 45 12.76 0.76 5.91
CA TRP A 45 11.56 1.15 6.63
C TRP A 45 11.18 2.61 6.37
N PHE A 46 12.12 3.55 6.47
CA PHE A 46 11.88 4.95 6.20
C PHE A 46 11.58 5.22 4.72
N GLY A 47 12.24 4.52 3.81
CA GLY A 47 11.97 4.59 2.38
C GLY A 47 10.54 4.18 2.05
N LEU A 48 10.11 3.01 2.54
CA LEU A 48 8.74 2.52 2.38
C LEU A 48 7.71 3.48 2.97
N ASN A 49 7.94 3.97 4.20
CA ASN A 49 7.05 4.94 4.83
C ASN A 49 6.94 6.22 4.01
N LYS A 50 8.06 6.80 3.58
CA LYS A 50 8.05 8.05 2.81
C LYS A 50 7.33 7.93 1.47
N MET A 51 7.42 6.76 0.82
CA MET A 51 6.68 6.48 -0.41
C MET A 51 5.17 6.36 -0.17
N LEU A 52 4.75 5.77 0.95
CA LEU A 52 3.35 5.53 1.28
C LEU A 52 2.67 6.70 2.00
N GLU A 53 3.44 7.54 2.70
CA GLU A 53 2.97 8.69 3.47
C GLU A 53 2.04 9.66 2.71
N PRO A 54 2.28 10.04 1.44
CA PRO A 54 1.33 10.89 0.72
C PRO A 54 -0.05 10.25 0.56
N ILE A 55 -0.13 8.92 0.52
CA ILE A 55 -1.38 8.17 0.39
C ILE A 55 -1.97 7.92 1.78
N TYR A 56 -1.19 7.36 2.70
CA TYR A 56 -1.61 7.06 4.07
C TYR A 56 -2.00 8.31 4.84
N GLY A 57 -1.27 9.41 4.70
CA GLY A 57 -1.59 10.69 5.32
C GLY A 57 -2.94 11.24 4.83
N ARG A 58 -3.34 10.96 3.57
CA ARG A 58 -4.68 11.30 3.08
C ARG A 58 -5.74 10.39 3.66
N ILE A 59 -5.48 9.09 3.70
CA ILE A 59 -6.39 8.09 4.28
C ILE A 59 -6.65 8.37 5.76
N ARG A 60 -5.60 8.65 6.55
CA ARG A 60 -5.72 8.94 7.98
C ARG A 60 -6.57 10.19 8.28
N ARG A 61 -6.65 11.16 7.36
CA ARG A 61 -7.54 12.32 7.52
C ARG A 61 -9.03 11.97 7.44
N PHE A 62 -9.38 10.84 6.82
CA PHE A 62 -10.76 10.36 6.73
C PHE A 62 -11.08 9.33 7.83
N LEU A 63 -10.07 8.83 8.54
CA LEU A 63 -10.25 7.89 9.63
C LEU A 63 -10.43 8.63 10.95
N PRO A 64 -11.29 8.13 11.86
CA PRO A 64 -11.35 8.63 13.22
C PRO A 64 -10.05 8.29 13.96
N ASP A 65 -9.74 9.01 15.05
CA ASP A 65 -8.54 8.74 15.86
C ASP A 65 -8.63 7.35 16.53
N MET A 66 -7.84 6.40 16.04
CA MET A 66 -7.92 4.98 16.45
C MET A 66 -6.93 4.60 17.56
N GLY A 67 -6.57 5.54 18.42
CA GLY A 67 -5.83 5.25 19.66
C GLY A 67 -4.47 4.56 19.48
N GLY A 68 -3.78 4.82 18.36
CA GLY A 68 -2.43 4.29 18.09
C GLY A 68 -2.36 3.11 17.13
N LEU A 69 -3.49 2.54 16.71
CA LEU A 69 -3.52 1.55 15.62
C LEU A 69 -3.63 2.25 14.27
N ASP A 70 -2.64 2.05 13.39
CA ASP A 70 -2.69 2.58 12.04
C ASP A 70 -3.49 1.65 11.11
N LEU A 71 -4.75 2.01 10.85
CA LEU A 71 -5.59 1.30 9.87
C LEU A 71 -5.38 1.79 8.43
N ALA A 72 -4.53 2.79 8.19
CA ALA A 72 -4.31 3.31 6.85
C ALA A 72 -3.84 2.24 5.83
N PRO A 73 -2.95 1.30 6.18
CA PRO A 73 -2.57 0.20 5.28
C PRO A 73 -3.77 -0.67 4.87
N LEU A 74 -4.67 -0.96 5.81
CA LEU A 74 -5.86 -1.77 5.55
C LEU A 74 -6.83 -1.06 4.60
N VAL A 75 -7.07 0.22 4.84
CA VAL A 75 -7.93 1.02 3.96
C VAL A 75 -7.31 1.17 2.58
N PHE A 76 -5.98 1.31 2.49
CA PHE A 76 -5.29 1.35 1.21
C PHE A 76 -5.41 0.02 0.44
N LEU A 77 -5.32 -1.12 1.16
CA LEU A 77 -5.58 -2.45 0.58
C LEU A 77 -6.97 -2.51 -0.06
N ILE A 78 -7.98 -2.08 0.67
CA ILE A 78 -9.37 -2.04 0.19
C ILE A 78 -9.47 -1.14 -1.05
N ALA A 79 -8.86 0.04 -1.03
CA ALA A 79 -8.87 0.95 -2.18
C ALA A 79 -8.26 0.33 -3.43
N ILE A 80 -7.15 -0.41 -3.30
CA ILE A 80 -6.52 -1.15 -4.41
C ILE A 80 -7.46 -2.21 -4.96
N TYR A 81 -8.11 -3.00 -4.10
CA TYR A 81 -9.06 -4.03 -4.56
C TYR A 81 -10.29 -3.42 -5.23
N VAL A 82 -10.84 -2.33 -4.69
CA VAL A 82 -11.95 -1.61 -5.30
C VAL A 82 -11.56 -1.10 -6.70
N ALA A 83 -10.37 -0.48 -6.84
CA ALA A 83 -9.87 -0.04 -8.13
C ALA A 83 -9.70 -1.21 -9.13
N ARG A 84 -9.19 -2.35 -8.66
CA ARG A 84 -9.06 -3.56 -9.48
C ARG A 84 -10.43 -4.07 -9.96
N ILE A 85 -11.41 -4.18 -9.07
CA ILE A 85 -12.77 -4.62 -9.41
C ILE A 85 -13.38 -3.69 -10.46
N ILE A 86 -13.27 -2.37 -10.27
CA ILE A 86 -13.77 -1.37 -11.21
C ILE A 86 -13.11 -1.56 -12.58
N LEU A 87 -11.78 -1.66 -12.64
CA LEU A 87 -11.08 -1.81 -13.91
C LEU A 87 -11.46 -3.12 -14.62
N ILE A 88 -11.48 -4.25 -13.90
CA ILE A 88 -11.80 -5.56 -14.49
C ILE A 88 -13.24 -5.57 -15.02
N ASN A 89 -14.21 -5.04 -14.27
CA ASN A 89 -15.60 -5.00 -14.71
C ASN A 89 -15.79 -4.08 -15.93
N ASN A 90 -14.99 -3.02 -16.05
CA ASN A 90 -14.98 -2.13 -17.21
C ASN A 90 -13.98 -2.57 -18.29
N ALA A 91 -13.36 -3.75 -18.18
CA ALA A 91 -12.46 -4.27 -19.22
C ALA A 91 -13.09 -4.25 -20.64
N PRO A 92 -14.40 -4.53 -20.84
CA PRO A 92 -15.05 -4.44 -22.15
C PRO A 92 -14.95 -3.05 -22.80
N SER A 93 -14.89 -1.97 -22.02
CA SER A 93 -14.76 -0.61 -22.57
C SER A 93 -13.37 -0.29 -23.11
N PHE A 94 -12.37 -1.16 -22.85
CA PHE A 94 -11.00 -1.02 -23.35
C PHE A 94 -10.75 -1.83 -24.62
N TYR A 95 -11.72 -2.57 -25.14
CA TYR A 95 -11.62 -3.29 -26.42
C TYR A 95 -11.82 -2.36 -27.60
#